data_AF-A9DH86-F1
#
_entry.id   AF-A9DH86-F1
#
_cell.length_a   1.000
_cell.length_b   1.000
_cell.length_c   1.000
_cell.angle_alpha   90.00
_cell.angle_beta   90.00
_cell.angle_gamma   90.00
#
_symmetry.space_group_name_H-M   'P 1'
#
loop_
_entity.id
_entity.type
_entity.pdbx_description
1 polymer ?
#
loop_
_entity_poly.entity_id
_entity_poly.type
_entity_poly.pdbx_seq_one_letter_code
_entity_poly.pdbx_strand_id
1 'polypeptide(L)'
;METELATWHFAVAGILFVVLGTLAHVIRAVFNVFPDKLSDTPAVNVLVSSDYSWGDYLIGTEFDYAGYYRLDSLKNLRNSVSYWLIAGFGLMLFSAEAAQLIAYGIEAGIAGFVDLFWQRIEDLKA
;
A
#
# COMPACT_ATOMS: atom_id res chain seq x y z
N MET A 1 15.46 -21.18 8.19
CA MET A 1 14.19 -21.81 8.59
C MET A 1 13.31 -21.73 7.36
N GLU A 2 12.89 -22.85 6.79
CA GLU A 2 11.94 -22.82 5.67
C GLU A 2 10.57 -22.43 6.27
N THR A 3 10.10 -21.22 5.96
CA THR A 3 8.73 -20.81 6.34
C THR A 3 7.76 -21.58 5.47
N GLU A 4 6.88 -22.36 6.09
CA GLU A 4 5.84 -23.10 5.38
C GLU A 4 4.74 -22.15 4.92
N LEU A 5 4.61 -21.95 3.60
CA LEU A 5 3.58 -21.09 3.04
C LEU A 5 2.18 -21.71 3.25
N ALA A 6 1.46 -21.18 4.22
CA ALA A 6 0.07 -21.54 4.52
C ALA A 6 -0.95 -20.45 4.12
N THR A 7 -2.22 -20.83 3.93
CA THR A 7 -3.33 -19.93 3.55
C THR A 7 -3.51 -18.72 4.46
N TRP A 8 -3.23 -18.86 5.76
CA TRP A 8 -3.38 -17.75 6.71
C TRP A 8 -2.39 -16.60 6.42
N HIS A 9 -1.23 -16.88 5.82
CA HIS A 9 -0.30 -15.83 5.39
C HIS A 9 -0.92 -14.91 4.35
N PHE A 10 -1.77 -15.43 3.46
CA PHE A 10 -2.50 -14.59 2.49
C PHE A 10 -3.53 -13.69 3.20
N ALA A 11 -4.20 -14.19 4.23
CA ALA A 11 -5.14 -13.37 5.01
C ALA A 11 -4.42 -12.22 5.72
N VAL A 12 -3.29 -12.51 6.39
CA VAL A 12 -2.48 -11.48 7.07
C VAL A 12 -1.83 -10.52 6.09
N ALA A 13 -1.29 -11.03 4.97
CA ALA A 13 -0.77 -10.19 3.88
C ALA A 13 -1.86 -9.24 3.33
N GLY A 14 -3.10 -9.71 3.19
CA GLY A 14 -4.23 -8.87 2.80
C GLY A 14 -4.43 -7.67 3.73
N ILE A 15 -4.35 -7.88 5.05
CA ILE A 15 -4.42 -6.79 6.04
C ILE A 15 -3.24 -5.82 5.83
N LEU A 16 -2.03 -6.33 5.66
CA LEU A 16 -0.84 -5.51 5.40
C LEU A 16 -0.98 -4.69 4.11
N PHE A 17 -1.51 -5.26 3.03
CA PHE A 17 -1.74 -4.55 1.77
C PHE A 17 -2.82 -3.46 1.91
N VAL A 18 -3.85 -3.68 2.71
CA VAL A 18 -4.84 -2.63 3.04
C VAL A 18 -4.15 -1.47 3.78
N VAL A 19 -3.30 -1.77 4.75
CA VAL A 19 -2.52 -0.74 5.47
C VAL A 19 -1.61 0.01 4.50
N LEU A 20 -0.85 -0.70 3.66
CA LEU A 20 0.05 -0.09 2.67
C LEU A 20 -0.70 0.77 1.65
N GLY A 21 -1.85 0.34 1.15
CA GLY A 21 -2.68 1.13 0.25
C GLY A 21 -3.29 2.37 0.90
N THR A 22 -3.66 2.26 2.18
CA THR A 22 -4.12 3.42 2.96
C THR A 22 -2.98 4.42 3.18
N LEU A 23 -1.78 3.93 3.52
CA LEU A 23 -0.59 4.78 3.66
C LEU A 23 -0.22 5.43 2.33
N ALA A 24 -0.23 4.70 1.22
CA ALA A 24 0.05 5.25 -0.11
C ALA A 24 -0.95 6.35 -0.51
N HIS A 25 -2.23 6.17 -0.17
CA HIS A 25 -3.27 7.17 -0.38
C HIS A 25 -2.98 8.45 0.41
N VAL A 26 -2.65 8.32 1.70
CA VAL A 26 -2.30 9.46 2.56
C VAL A 26 -1.01 10.14 2.09
N ILE A 27 0.02 9.36 1.77
CA ILE A 27 1.33 9.88 1.39
C ILE A 27 1.22 10.73 0.13
N ARG A 28 0.55 10.20 -0.92
CA ARG A 28 0.35 10.95 -2.17
C ARG A 28 -0.44 12.24 -1.93
N ALA A 29 -1.48 12.20 -1.09
CA ALA A 29 -2.32 13.37 -0.85
C ALA A 29 -1.64 14.45 0.02
N VAL A 30 -0.76 14.05 0.96
CA VAL A 30 -0.17 14.97 1.95
C VAL A 30 1.21 15.48 1.53
N PHE A 31 2.02 14.64 0.88
CA PHE A 31 3.43 14.96 0.60
C PHE A 31 3.70 15.38 -0.84
N ASN A 32 2.70 15.38 -1.73
CA ASN A 32 2.85 15.99 -3.06
C ASN A 32 2.90 17.52 -2.93
N VAL A 33 4.09 18.08 -3.14
CA VAL A 33 4.34 19.53 -3.11
C VAL A 33 3.83 20.22 -4.39
N PHE A 34 3.76 19.48 -5.49
CA PHE A 34 3.27 19.96 -6.78
C PHE A 34 1.95 19.26 -7.14
N PRO A 35 1.06 19.93 -7.89
CA PRO A 35 -0.20 19.32 -8.30
C PRO A 35 0.06 18.15 -9.24
N ASP A 36 -0.63 17.04 -9.00
CA ASP A 36 -0.60 15.87 -9.87
C ASP A 36 -1.07 16.23 -11.29
N LYS A 37 -2.10 17.08 -11.41
CA LYS A 37 -2.75 17.43 -12.68
C LYS A 37 -2.58 18.93 -12.99
N LEU A 38 -2.09 19.27 -14.18
CA LEU A 38 -1.85 20.66 -14.61
C LEU A 38 -2.85 21.20 -15.66
N SER A 39 -3.60 20.32 -16.30
CA SER A 39 -4.52 20.63 -17.40
C SER A 39 -5.78 19.77 -17.31
N ASP A 40 -6.91 20.21 -17.87
CA ASP A 40 -8.09 19.34 -18.00
C ASP A 40 -7.98 18.31 -19.11
N THR A 41 -6.97 18.39 -19.96
CA THR A 41 -6.74 17.42 -21.04
C THR A 41 -5.87 16.26 -20.53
N PRO A 42 -6.38 15.02 -20.45
CA PRO A 42 -5.62 13.88 -19.92
C PRO A 42 -4.28 13.65 -20.63
N ALA A 43 -4.27 13.73 -21.97
CA ALA A 43 -3.07 13.56 -22.78
C ALA A 43 -1.98 14.60 -22.47
N VAL A 44 -2.37 15.84 -22.13
CA VAL A 44 -1.41 16.89 -21.74
C VAL A 44 -0.80 16.53 -20.39
N ASN A 45 -1.60 16.19 -19.38
CA ASN A 45 -1.07 15.80 -18.07
C ASN A 45 -0.11 14.62 -18.16
N VAL A 46 -0.43 13.59 -18.95
CA VAL A 46 0.48 12.45 -19.10
C VAL A 46 1.85 12.86 -19.69
N LEU A 47 1.90 13.93 -20.49
CA LEU A 47 3.14 14.43 -21.08
C LEU A 47 3.93 15.36 -20.16
N VAL A 48 3.25 16.14 -19.30
CA VAL A 48 3.88 17.24 -18.56
C VAL A 48 3.82 17.14 -17.04
N SER A 49 2.96 16.28 -16.49
CA SER A 49 2.87 16.03 -15.05
C SER A 49 3.68 14.82 -14.65
N SER A 50 4.50 14.94 -13.60
CA SER A 50 5.27 13.81 -13.05
C SER A 50 4.40 12.73 -12.43
N ASP A 51 3.29 13.12 -11.81
CA ASP A 51 2.50 12.26 -10.92
C ASP A 51 1.11 11.93 -11.47
N TYR A 52 0.83 12.29 -12.73
CA TYR A 52 -0.40 11.87 -13.43
C TYR A 52 -0.08 10.86 -14.53
N SER A 53 -0.76 9.72 -14.50
CA SER A 53 -0.58 8.65 -15.46
C SER A 53 -1.88 8.32 -16.21
N TRP A 54 -1.76 7.54 -17.30
CA TRP A 54 -2.93 6.91 -17.93
C TRP A 54 -3.70 6.01 -16.95
N GLY A 55 -3.01 5.44 -15.96
CA GLY A 55 -3.65 4.68 -14.89
C GLY A 55 -4.66 5.54 -14.13
N ASP A 56 -4.24 6.74 -13.71
CA ASP A 56 -5.10 7.69 -13.00
C ASP A 56 -6.33 8.09 -13.80
N TYR A 57 -6.16 8.32 -15.12
CA TYR A 57 -7.27 8.59 -16.02
C TYR A 57 -8.27 7.43 -16.09
N LEU A 58 -7.78 6.21 -16.34
CA LEU A 58 -8.61 5.03 -16.58
C LEU A 58 -9.36 4.57 -15.33
N ILE A 59 -8.75 4.66 -14.15
CA ILE A 59 -9.40 4.31 -12.87
C ILE A 59 -10.20 5.48 -12.27
N GLY A 60 -10.13 6.64 -12.93
CA GLY A 60 -10.83 7.86 -12.56
C GLY A 60 -10.41 8.41 -11.20
N THR A 61 -9.10 8.51 -10.95
CA THR A 61 -8.54 9.20 -9.80
C THR A 61 -9.10 10.63 -9.71
N GLU A 62 -9.52 11.03 -8.52
CA GLU A 62 -10.13 12.34 -8.27
C GLU A 62 -9.09 13.34 -7.78
N PHE A 63 -9.13 14.53 -8.39
CA PHE A 63 -8.28 15.66 -8.05
C PHE A 63 -9.14 16.84 -7.64
N ASP A 64 -8.60 17.75 -6.83
CA ASP A 64 -9.27 19.00 -6.49
C ASP A 64 -9.16 20.04 -7.63
N TYR A 65 -9.67 21.24 -7.39
CA TYR A 65 -9.67 22.32 -8.38
C TYR A 65 -8.25 22.84 -8.70
N ALA A 66 -7.29 22.63 -7.79
CA ALA A 66 -5.90 23.02 -7.96
C ALA A 66 -5.05 21.89 -8.58
N GLY A 67 -5.66 20.73 -8.85
CA GLY A 67 -5.02 19.59 -9.49
C GLY A 67 -4.33 18.62 -8.54
N TYR A 68 -4.50 18.77 -7.22
CA TYR A 68 -3.92 17.86 -6.22
C TYR A 68 -4.80 16.64 -6.00
N TYR A 69 -4.17 15.51 -5.72
CA TYR A 69 -4.85 14.28 -5.34
C TYR A 69 -5.72 14.48 -4.08
N ARG A 70 -6.99 14.08 -4.15
CA ARG A 70 -7.94 14.26 -3.03
C ARG A 70 -7.79 13.21 -1.93
N LEU A 71 -7.40 13.66 -0.73
CA LEU A 71 -7.36 12.85 0.50
C LEU A 71 -8.75 12.44 0.99
N ASP A 72 -9.75 13.30 0.80
CA ASP A 72 -11.11 13.08 1.30
C ASP A 72 -11.93 12.14 0.39
N SER A 73 -11.40 11.76 -0.77
CA SER A 73 -12.09 10.90 -1.73
C SER A 73 -12.00 9.42 -1.32
N LEU A 74 -13.15 8.85 -0.96
CA LEU A 74 -13.28 7.41 -0.71
C LEU A 74 -12.99 6.57 -1.97
N LYS A 75 -13.24 7.12 -3.16
CA LYS A 75 -12.91 6.46 -4.43
C LYS A 75 -11.40 6.33 -4.58
N ASN A 76 -10.66 7.39 -4.29
CA ASN A 76 -9.20 7.40 -4.30
C ASN A 76 -8.62 6.42 -3.27
N LEU A 77 -9.15 6.42 -2.04
CA LEU A 77 -8.76 5.46 -1.01
C LEU A 77 -8.99 4.01 -1.49
N ARG A 78 -10.20 3.72 -1.99
CA ARG A 78 -10.55 2.41 -2.53
C ARG A 78 -9.60 2.01 -3.65
N ASN A 79 -9.36 2.89 -4.62
CA ASN A 79 -8.48 2.61 -5.76
C ASN A 79 -7.05 2.29 -5.29
N SER A 80 -6.51 3.07 -4.35
CA SER A 80 -5.18 2.83 -3.77
C SER A 80 -5.10 1.48 -3.06
N VAL A 81 -6.07 1.16 -2.20
CA VAL A 81 -6.16 -0.12 -1.49
C VAL A 81 -6.33 -1.29 -2.46
N SER A 82 -7.20 -1.16 -3.46
CA SER A 82 -7.40 -2.19 -4.48
C SER A 82 -6.13 -2.45 -5.28
N TYR A 83 -5.38 -1.41 -5.64
CA TYR A 83 -4.10 -1.56 -6.33
C TYR A 83 -3.11 -2.38 -5.51
N TRP A 84 -2.94 -2.06 -4.23
CA TRP A 84 -2.05 -2.80 -3.33
C TRP A 84 -2.50 -4.25 -3.09
N LEU A 85 -3.80 -4.49 -2.95
CA LEU A 85 -4.34 -5.85 -2.84
C LEU A 85 -4.08 -6.68 -4.10
N ILE A 86 -4.41 -6.14 -5.27
CA ILE A 86 -4.26 -6.84 -6.55
C ILE A 86 -2.77 -7.09 -6.85
N ALA A 87 -1.92 -6.06 -6.69
CA ALA A 87 -0.49 -6.18 -6.94
C ALA A 87 0.17 -7.14 -5.93
N GLY A 88 -0.13 -6.99 -4.63
CA GLY A 88 0.43 -7.83 -3.58
C GLY A 88 0.01 -9.28 -3.69
N PHE A 89 -1.29 -9.56 -3.88
CA PHE A 89 -1.75 -10.93 -4.10
C PHE A 89 -1.29 -11.51 -5.44
N GLY A 90 -1.27 -10.70 -6.50
CA GLY A 90 -0.70 -11.11 -7.78
C GLY A 90 0.76 -11.55 -7.62
N LEU A 91 1.57 -10.78 -6.90
CA LEU A 91 2.95 -11.12 -6.61
C LEU A 91 3.07 -12.47 -5.88
N MET A 92 2.27 -12.68 -4.83
CA MET A 92 2.28 -13.94 -4.08
C MET A 92 1.75 -15.14 -4.89
N LEU A 93 0.81 -14.93 -5.81
CA LEU A 93 0.25 -16.01 -6.62
C LEU A 93 1.16 -16.43 -7.77
N PHE A 94 1.96 -15.49 -8.30
CA PHE A 94 2.79 -15.71 -9.49
C PHE A 94 4.29 -15.84 -9.21
N SER A 95 4.75 -15.56 -7.98
CA SER A 95 6.13 -15.82 -7.55
C SER A 95 6.16 -16.54 -6.20
N ALA A 96 6.68 -17.77 -6.23
CA ALA A 96 6.85 -18.58 -5.02
C ALA A 96 7.85 -17.93 -4.05
N GLU A 97 8.90 -17.31 -4.58
CA GLU A 97 9.92 -16.60 -3.80
C GLU A 97 9.32 -15.39 -3.08
N ALA A 98 8.48 -14.61 -3.77
CA ALA A 98 7.80 -13.48 -3.16
C ALA A 98 6.81 -13.92 -2.08
N ALA A 99 6.04 -14.98 -2.33
CA ALA A 99 5.12 -15.54 -1.36
C ALA A 99 5.85 -16.01 -0.09
N GLN A 100 6.97 -16.72 -0.25
CA GLN A 100 7.81 -17.17 0.86
C GLN A 100 8.43 -16.00 1.62
N LEU A 101 8.93 -14.98 0.93
CA LEU A 101 9.50 -13.79 1.56
C LEU A 101 8.46 -13.03 2.41
N ILE A 102 7.24 -12.88 1.88
CA ILE A 102 6.15 -12.23 2.60
C ILE A 102 5.74 -13.07 3.81
N ALA A 103 5.60 -14.39 3.65
CA ALA A 103 5.26 -15.30 4.75
C ALA A 103 6.32 -15.25 5.85
N TYR A 104 7.61 -15.31 5.49
CA TYR A 104 8.72 -15.17 6.43
C TYR A 104 8.67 -13.82 7.17
N GLY A 105 8.41 -12.73 6.45
CA GLY A 105 8.28 -11.40 7.06
C GLY A 105 7.13 -11.31 8.07
N ILE A 106 6.00 -11.98 7.78
CA ILE A 106 4.87 -12.07 8.70
C ILE A 106 5.26 -12.84 9.96
N GLU A 107 5.85 -14.03 9.83
CA GLU A 107 6.28 -14.85 10.97
C GLU A 107 7.32 -14.12 11.83
N ALA A 108 8.35 -13.56 11.20
CA ALA A 108 9.41 -12.82 11.88
C ALA A 108 8.86 -11.57 12.60
N GLY A 109 7.92 -10.86 11.97
CA GLY A 109 7.27 -9.70 12.56
C GLY A 109 6.43 -10.05 13.79
N ILE A 110 5.65 -11.14 13.71
CA ILE A 110 4.85 -11.63 14.85
C ILE A 110 5.76 -12.09 15.98
N ALA A 111 6.79 -12.88 15.68
CA ALA A 111 7.76 -13.35 16.66
C ALA A 111 8.45 -12.17 17.37
N GLY A 112 8.95 -11.19 16.60
CA GLY A 112 9.58 -10.00 17.17
C GLY A 112 8.64 -9.17 18.04
N PHE A 113 7.36 -9.05 17.68
CA PHE A 113 6.37 -8.37 18.51
C PHE A 113 6.13 -9.10 19.84
N VAL A 114 6.03 -10.43 19.81
CA VAL A 114 5.86 -11.26 21.00
C VAL A 114 7.09 -11.17 21.91
N ASP A 115 8.29 -11.20 21.34
CA ASP A 115 9.54 -11.05 22.09
C ASP A 115 9.61 -9.69 22.79
N LEU A 116 9.30 -8.60 22.09
CA LEU A 116 9.24 -7.26 22.67
C LEU A 116 8.20 -7.15 23.79
N PHE A 117 7.05 -7.80 23.62
CA PHE A 117 6.01 -7.82 24.65
C PHE A 117 6.53 -8.49 25.93
N TRP A 118 7.15 -9.67 25.82
CA TRP A 118 7.65 -10.39 27.00
C TRP A 118 8.82 -9.69 27.66
N GLN A 119 9.75 -9.15 26.87
CA GLN A 119 10.83 -8.31 27.37
C GLN A 119 10.27 -7.15 28.20
N ARG A 120 9.23 -6.48 27.70
CA ARG A 120 8.60 -5.37 28.44
C ARG A 120 7.96 -5.81 29.75
N ILE A 121 7.36 -7.00 29.80
CA ILE A 121 6.78 -7.56 31.03
C ILE A 121 7.86 -7.88 32.05
N GLU A 122 9.01 -8.40 31.62
CA GLU A 122 10.16 -8.67 32.49
C GLU A 122 10.73 -7.37 33.06
N ASP A 123 10.94 -6.35 32.22
CA ASP A 123 11.44 -5.04 32.63
C ASP A 123 10.54 -4.34 33.67
N LEU A 124 9.22 -4.56 33.60
CA LEU A 124 8.25 -3.97 34.54
C LEU A 124 8.17 -4.70 35.89
N LYS A 125 8.73 -5.91 35.99
CA LYS A 125 8.77 -6.69 37.24
C LYS A 125 10.06 -6.44 38.04
N ALA A 126 11.08 -5.85 37.42
CA ALA A 126 12.35 -5.47 38.05
C ALA A 126 12.22 -4.14 38.81
#